data_AF-A0A0G0RBA2-F1
#
_entry.id   AF-A0A0G0RBA2-F1
#
_cell.length_a   1.000
_cell.length_b   1.000
_cell.length_c   1.000
_cell.angle_alpha   90.00
_cell.angle_beta   90.00
_cell.angle_gamma   90.00
#
_symmetry.space_group_name_H-M   'P 1'
#
loop_
_entity.id
_entity.type
_entity.pdbx_description
1 polymer ?
#
loop_
_entity_poly.entity_id
_entity_poly.type
_entity_poly.pdbx_seq_one_letter_code
_entity_poly.pdbx_strand_id
1 'polypeptide(L)'
;MIFLSFTSFQIANASPWSMLEDAGNSAQYNTTVGIEDYYTLVGRFISFFLSIIGIIFVCLFVYAGYTWLMARDNAQSVDKAKALMQNSVIGLLITLSAYSITWFLLIYLSKDLIY
;
A
#
# COMPACT_ATOMS: atom_id res chain seq x y z
N MET A 1 29.11 27.82 -53.22
CA MET A 1 29.73 26.95 -52.19
C MET A 1 29.46 27.62 -50.85
N ILE A 2 28.26 27.42 -50.30
CA ILE A 2 27.98 26.48 -49.19
C ILE A 2 28.95 26.70 -48.01
N PHE A 3 28.55 27.62 -47.13
CA PHE A 3 29.02 27.66 -45.76
C PHE A 3 28.37 26.48 -45.04
N LEU A 4 29.19 25.51 -44.64
CA LEU A 4 28.77 24.34 -43.88
C LEU A 4 28.28 24.78 -42.50
N SER A 5 26.96 24.78 -42.29
CA SER A 5 26.36 24.82 -40.97
C SER A 5 26.61 23.47 -40.29
N PHE A 6 27.64 23.40 -39.47
CA PHE A 6 27.77 22.30 -38.52
C PHE A 6 26.68 22.49 -37.46
N THR A 7 25.57 21.79 -37.63
CA THR A 7 24.62 21.53 -36.56
C THR A 7 25.41 21.00 -35.37
N SER A 8 25.38 21.72 -34.25
CA SER A 8 26.01 21.32 -33.00
C SER A 8 25.64 19.87 -32.67
N PHE A 9 26.65 19.01 -32.54
CA PHE A 9 26.50 17.71 -31.92
C PHE A 9 26.03 17.95 -30.48
N GLN A 10 24.74 17.70 -30.22
CA GLN A 10 24.20 17.68 -28.87
C GLN A 10 24.71 16.40 -28.22
N ILE A 11 25.83 16.50 -27.52
CA ILE A 11 26.24 15.47 -26.56
C ILE A 11 25.11 15.41 -25.56
N ALA A 12 24.36 14.31 -25.55
CA ALA A 12 23.55 13.97 -24.40
C ALA A 12 24.52 13.86 -23.22
N ASN A 13 24.66 14.95 -22.47
CA ASN A 13 25.36 15.06 -21.22
C ASN A 13 24.57 14.29 -20.16
N ALA A 14 24.33 13.00 -20.40
CA ALA A 14 24.11 12.05 -19.34
C ALA A 14 25.43 12.05 -18.57
N SER A 15 25.42 12.71 -17.42
CA SER A 15 26.58 12.69 -16.53
C SER A 15 26.93 11.22 -16.29
N PRO A 16 28.23 10.84 -16.19
CA PRO A 16 28.61 9.47 -15.90
C PRO A 16 27.87 8.91 -14.68
N TRP A 17 27.55 9.81 -13.74
CA TRP A 17 26.72 9.56 -12.57
C TRP A 17 25.28 9.13 -12.89
N SER A 18 24.59 9.74 -13.87
CA SER A 18 23.23 9.33 -14.25
C SER A 18 23.21 7.97 -14.97
N MET A 19 24.27 7.64 -15.71
CA MET A 19 24.39 6.33 -16.37
C MET A 19 24.72 5.21 -15.39
N LEU A 20 25.43 5.53 -14.30
CA LEU A 20 25.72 4.60 -13.22
C LEU A 20 24.50 4.38 -12.31
N GLU A 21 23.68 5.42 -12.10
CA GLU A 21 22.40 5.30 -11.36
C GLU A 21 21.38 4.45 -12.11
N ASP A 22 21.25 4.65 -13.43
CA ASP A 22 20.33 3.87 -14.28
C ASP A 22 20.82 2.42 -14.46
N ALA A 23 22.14 2.22 -14.57
CA ALA A 23 22.75 0.89 -14.53
C ALA A 23 22.52 0.17 -13.19
N GLY A 24 22.64 0.88 -12.05
CA GLY A 24 22.35 0.36 -10.72
C GLY A 24 20.89 -0.08 -10.54
N ASN A 25 19.95 0.76 -10.99
CA ASN A 25 18.52 0.45 -10.96
C ASN A 25 18.13 -0.72 -11.89
N SER A 26 18.71 -0.80 -13.08
CA SER A 26 18.45 -1.91 -14.02
C SER A 26 18.99 -3.26 -13.56
N ALA A 27 20.02 -3.26 -12.70
CA ALA A 27 20.57 -4.45 -12.04
C ALA A 27 19.79 -4.85 -10.75
N GLN A 28 18.67 -4.18 -10.46
CA GLN A 28 17.89 -4.29 -9.22
C GLN A 28 18.70 -4.00 -7.94
N TYR A 29 19.84 -3.31 -8.04
CA TYR A 29 20.59 -2.85 -6.89
C TYR A 29 20.00 -1.50 -6.46
N ASN A 30 18.90 -1.56 -5.72
CA ASN A 30 18.30 -0.41 -5.08
C ASN A 30 19.34 0.17 -4.11
N THR A 31 19.88 1.36 -4.39
CA THR A 31 20.88 2.06 -3.56
C THR A 31 20.37 2.42 -2.17
N THR A 32 19.12 2.07 -1.86
CA THR A 32 18.48 2.05 -0.55
C THR A 32 18.94 0.85 0.31
N VAL A 33 20.22 0.48 0.27
CA VAL A 33 20.78 -0.52 1.20
C VAL A 33 21.15 0.19 2.50
N GLY A 34 20.14 0.69 3.20
CA GLY A 34 20.31 1.43 4.43
C GLY A 34 18.95 1.71 5.06
N ILE A 35 18.53 0.87 6.00
CA ILE A 35 17.34 1.00 6.85
C ILE A 35 15.96 1.11 6.16
N GLU A 36 15.80 1.80 5.02
CA GLU A 36 14.50 1.98 4.35
C GLU A 36 13.97 0.68 3.71
N ASP A 37 14.84 -0.27 3.38
CA ASP A 37 14.46 -1.57 2.82
C ASP A 37 13.72 -2.46 3.84
N TYR A 38 14.07 -2.38 5.13
CA TYR A 38 13.36 -3.13 6.17
C TYR A 38 11.93 -2.61 6.34
N TYR A 39 11.77 -1.28 6.41
CA TYR A 39 10.44 -0.66 6.52
C TYR A 39 9.59 -0.90 5.28
N THR A 40 10.20 -0.89 4.08
CA THR A 40 9.50 -1.16 2.82
C THR A 40 9.11 -2.63 2.70
N LEU A 41 10.00 -3.55 3.06
CA LEU A 41 9.70 -4.99 3.09
C LEU A 41 8.58 -5.30 4.07
N VAL A 42 8.67 -4.80 5.30
CA VAL A 42 7.66 -4.96 6.34
C VAL A 42 6.34 -4.30 5.93
N GLY A 43 6.39 -3.10 5.35
CA GLY A 43 5.23 -2.39 4.81
C GLY A 43 4.52 -3.18 3.70
N ARG A 44 5.28 -3.86 2.84
CA ARG A 44 4.73 -4.74 1.80
C ARG A 44 4.06 -5.98 2.39
N PHE A 45 4.67 -6.62 3.39
CA PHE A 45 4.05 -7.74 4.10
C PHE A 45 2.77 -7.31 4.82
N ILE A 46 2.81 -6.22 5.58
CA ILE A 46 1.63 -5.69 6.28
C ILE A 46 0.52 -5.38 5.29
N SER A 47 0.82 -4.70 4.18
CA SER A 47 -0.18 -4.36 3.16
C SER A 47 -0.81 -5.60 2.54
N PHE A 48 -0.02 -6.66 2.29
CA PHE A 48 -0.52 -7.93 1.77
C PHE A 48 -1.47 -8.62 2.76
N PHE A 49 -1.07 -8.75 4.02
CA PHE A 49 -1.93 -9.33 5.06
C PHE A 49 -3.20 -8.49 5.26
N LEU A 50 -3.08 -7.17 5.33
CA LEU A 50 -4.19 -6.25 5.56
C LEU A 50 -5.22 -6.32 4.42
N SER A 51 -4.77 -6.49 3.17
CA SER A 51 -5.66 -6.68 2.01
C SER A 51 -6.47 -7.97 2.13
N ILE A 52 -5.85 -9.08 2.53
CA ILE A 52 -6.53 -10.37 2.69
C ILE A 52 -7.52 -10.31 3.86
N ILE A 53 -7.08 -9.77 5.00
CA ILE A 53 -7.93 -9.59 6.18
C ILE A 53 -9.14 -8.70 5.87
N GLY A 54 -8.95 -7.60 5.14
CA GLY A 54 -10.03 -6.71 4.72
C GLY A 54 -11.09 -7.46 3.91
N ILE A 55 -10.69 -8.27 2.92
CA ILE A 55 -11.61 -9.07 2.11
C ILE A 55 -12.40 -10.07 2.97
N ILE A 56 -11.73 -10.72 3.93
CA ILE A 56 -12.36 -11.72 4.82
C ILE A 56 -13.43 -11.06 5.69
N PHE A 57 -13.15 -9.90 6.27
CA PHE A 57 -14.12 -9.15 7.07
C PHE A 57 -15.35 -8.73 6.26
N VAL A 58 -15.17 -8.30 5.01
CA VAL A 58 -16.28 -7.97 4.11
C VAL A 58 -17.13 -9.21 3.82
N CYS A 59 -16.51 -10.35 3.53
CA CYS A 59 -17.22 -11.62 3.31
C CYS A 59 -18.03 -12.04 4.56
N LEU A 60 -17.44 -11.93 5.75
CA LEU A 60 -18.13 -12.23 7.01
C LEU A 60 -19.30 -11.27 7.28
N PHE A 61 -19.13 -9.99 6.96
CA PHE A 61 -20.19 -8.99 7.08
C PHE A 61 -21.37 -9.33 6.16
N VAL A 62 -21.11 -9.72 4.90
CA VAL A 62 -22.16 -10.16 3.97
C VAL A 62 -22.85 -11.42 4.46
N TYR A 63 -22.10 -12.39 4.99
CA TYR A 63 -22.66 -13.62 5.57
C TYR A 63 -23.55 -13.33 6.79
N ALA A 64 -23.13 -12.41 7.66
CA ALA A 64 -23.94 -11.94 8.79
C ALA A 64 -25.21 -11.23 8.30
N GLY A 65 -25.11 -10.42 7.24
CA GLY A 65 -26.21 -9.81 6.48
C GLY A 65 -27.26 -10.82 6.06
N TYR A 66 -26.80 -11.86 5.35
CA TYR A 66 -27.65 -12.93 4.86
C TYR A 66 -28.33 -13.69 6.01
N THR A 67 -27.57 -14.00 7.07
CA THR A 67 -28.09 -14.70 8.26
C THR A 67 -29.16 -13.87 8.98
N TRP A 68 -29.00 -12.55 9.04
CA TRP A 68 -29.99 -11.65 9.64
C TRP A 68 -31.29 -11.61 8.82
N LEU A 69 -31.19 -11.58 7.49
CA LEU A 69 -32.35 -11.59 6.60
C LEU A 69 -33.09 -12.93 6.60
N MET A 70 -32.39 -14.03 6.89
CA MET A 70 -32.97 -15.37 6.97
C MET A 70 -33.47 -15.77 8.36
N ALA A 71 -33.23 -14.94 9.38
CA ALA A 71 -33.73 -15.16 10.73
C ALA A 71 -35.25 -14.92 10.77
N ARG A 72 -35.99 -15.90 10.28
CA ARG A 72 -37.43 -15.87 10.04
C ARG A 72 -38.18 -16.09 11.36
N ASP A 73 -38.26 -15.02 12.15
CA ASP A 73 -38.93 -14.92 13.46
C ASP A 73 -38.22 -15.63 14.64
N ASN A 74 -36.98 -16.09 14.44
CA ASN A 74 -36.16 -16.62 15.52
C ASN A 74 -35.33 -15.50 16.17
N ALA A 75 -35.78 -15.00 17.32
CA ALA A 75 -35.09 -13.96 18.09
C ALA A 75 -33.61 -14.30 18.39
N GLN A 76 -33.29 -15.58 18.62
CA GLN A 76 -31.91 -16.01 18.87
C GLN A 76 -31.04 -15.92 17.61
N SER A 77 -31.60 -16.19 16.44
CA SER A 77 -30.90 -16.03 15.16
C SER A 77 -30.67 -14.55 14.82
N VAL A 78 -31.63 -13.68 15.14
CA VAL A 78 -31.51 -12.23 14.97
C VAL A 78 -30.39 -11.67 15.85
N ASP A 79 -30.37 -12.03 17.14
CA ASP A 79 -29.33 -11.55 18.07
C ASP A 79 -27.95 -12.06 17.69
N LYS A 80 -27.82 -13.33 17.29
CA LYS A 80 -26.55 -13.87 16.78
C LYS A 80 -26.08 -13.12 15.52
N ALA A 81 -26.99 -12.85 14.59
CA ALA A 81 -26.63 -12.14 13.36
C ALA A 81 -26.22 -10.68 13.63
N LYS A 82 -26.93 -9.98 14.54
CA LYS A 82 -26.56 -8.64 14.98
C LYS A 82 -25.19 -8.61 15.67
N ALA A 83 -24.92 -9.55 16.56
CA ALA A 83 -23.61 -9.66 17.21
C ALA A 83 -22.50 -9.91 16.18
N LEU A 84 -22.75 -10.77 15.18
CA LEU A 84 -21.79 -11.05 14.12
C LEU A 84 -21.55 -9.84 13.21
N MET A 85 -22.59 -9.06 12.89
CA MET A 85 -22.48 -7.79 12.16
C MET A 85 -21.64 -6.78 12.95
N GLN A 86 -21.94 -6.57 14.22
CA GLN A 86 -21.21 -5.63 15.08
C GLN A 86 -19.72 -5.99 15.14
N ASN A 87 -19.40 -7.26 15.40
CA ASN A 87 -18.03 -7.73 15.44
C ASN A 87 -17.31 -7.56 14.09
N SER A 88 -18.01 -7.80 12.98
CA SER A 88 -17.44 -7.63 11.63
C SER A 88 -17.14 -6.16 11.31
N VAL A 89 -18.04 -5.24 11.68
CA VAL A 89 -17.85 -3.78 11.49
C VAL A 89 -16.69 -3.27 12.34
N ILE A 90 -16.59 -3.71 13.59
CA ILE A 90 -15.49 -3.34 14.49
C ILE A 90 -14.15 -3.81 13.92
N GLY A 91 -14.07 -5.05 13.43
CA GLY A 91 -12.86 -5.55 12.78
C GLY A 91 -12.47 -4.78 11.52
N LEU A 92 -13.46 -4.37 10.71
CA LEU A 92 -13.24 -3.52 9.54
C LEU A 92 -12.72 -2.13 9.93
N LEU A 93 -13.27 -1.53 10.99
CA LEU A 93 -12.85 -0.25 11.53
C LEU A 93 -11.41 -0.29 12.04
N ILE A 94 -11.03 -1.35 12.76
CA ILE A 94 -9.66 -1.57 13.25
C ILE A 94 -8.69 -1.69 12.07
N THR A 95 -9.05 -2.45 11.04
CA THR A 95 -8.23 -2.65 9.84
C THR A 95 -7.96 -1.32 9.11
N LEU A 96 -9.01 -0.50 8.94
CA LEU A 96 -8.87 0.85 8.37
C LEU A 96 -8.00 1.75 9.24
N SER A 97 -8.19 1.70 10.56
CA SER A 97 -7.43 2.51 11.52
C SER A 97 -5.94 2.14 11.49
N ALA A 98 -5.62 0.85 11.46
CA ALA A 98 -4.24 0.36 11.35
C ALA A 98 -3.56 0.88 10.08
N TYR A 99 -4.24 0.78 8.93
CA TYR A 99 -3.71 1.32 7.66
C TYR A 99 -3.45 2.83 7.75
N SER A 100 -4.42 3.57 8.28
CA SER A 100 -4.32 5.03 8.41
C SER A 100 -3.15 5.44 9.31
N ILE A 101 -2.92 4.72 10.40
CA ILE A 101 -1.79 4.97 11.31
C ILE A 101 -0.45 4.67 10.63
N THR A 102 -0.35 3.54 9.90
CA THR A 102 0.87 3.21 9.14
C THR A 102 1.19 4.28 8.11
N TRP A 103 0.19 4.72 7.35
CA TRP A 103 0.37 5.77 6.35
C TRP A 103 0.75 7.12 6.96
N PHE A 104 0.14 7.45 8.11
CA PHE A 104 0.51 8.63 8.88
C PHE A 104 2.01 8.58 9.23
N LEU A 105 2.49 7.52 9.89
CA LEU A 105 3.91 7.40 10.27
C LEU A 105 4.89 7.58 9.10
N LEU A 106 4.57 7.02 7.92
CA LEU A 106 5.41 7.14 6.73
C LEU A 106 5.51 8.59 6.23
N ILE A 107 4.41 9.35 6.30
CA ILE A 107 4.36 10.74 5.84
C ILE A 107 5.10 11.70 6.77
N TYR A 108 5.06 11.47 8.09
CA TYR A 108 5.78 12.33 9.02
C TYR A 108 7.29 12.09 8.94
N LEU A 109 7.72 10.83 8.77
CA LEU A 109 9.14 10.50 8.62
C LEU A 109 9.74 11.05 7.31
N SER A 110 9.00 11.00 6.19
CA SER A 110 9.50 11.53 4.91
C SER A 110 9.61 13.06 4.91
N LYS A 111 8.79 13.73 5.72
CA LYS A 111 8.76 15.19 5.79
C LYS A 111 9.97 15.77 6.54
N ASP A 112 10.48 15.06 7.54
CA ASP A 112 11.70 15.45 8.28
C ASP A 112 13.00 15.18 7.49
N LEU A 113 12.95 14.37 6.42
CA LEU A 113 14.10 14.05 5.55
C LEU A 113 14.27 15.01 4.35
N ILE A 114 13.31 15.92 4.13
CA ILE A 114 13.31 16.90 3.02
C ILE A 114 13.57 18.35 3.53
N TYR A 115 13.84 18.52 4.83
CA TYR A 115 14.40 19.74 5.42
C TYR A 115 15.76 19.43 6.07
#